data_AF-A0A1F3TQI2-F1
#
_entry.id   AF-A0A1F3TQI2-F1
#
_cell.length_a   1.000
_cell.length_b   1.000
_cell.length_c   1.000
_cell.angle_alpha   90.00
_cell.angle_beta   90.00
_cell.angle_gamma   90.00
#
_symmetry.space_group_name_H-M   'P 1'
#
loop_
_entity.id
_entity.type
_entity.pdbx_description
1 polymer ?
#
loop_
_entity_poly.entity_id
_entity_poly.type
_entity_poly.pdbx_seq_one_letter_code
_entity_poly.pdbx_strand_id
1 'polypeptide(L)'
;MPLNPNQMTDAELESWDSFASRFARTSDIFLSKYIKAQVLNDDPAFDGGFVDQLNRAEKLGLIENVIQWMEIRELRTATVHEYSDQDLEKIFEKFRKFSPLLFALPQKINHET
;
A
#
# COMPACT_ATOMS: atom_id res chain seq x y z
N MET A 1 0.57 3.43 17.56
CA MET A 1 -0.46 4.48 17.49
C MET A 1 -1.78 3.86 17.96
N PRO A 2 -2.61 4.57 18.74
CA PRO A 2 -3.93 4.11 19.15
C PRO A 2 -4.83 3.85 17.95
N LEU A 3 -5.79 2.93 18.11
CA LEU A 3 -6.69 2.47 17.06
C LEU A 3 -8.12 2.99 17.21
N ASN A 4 -8.49 3.45 18.41
CA ASN A 4 -9.82 3.96 18.70
C ASN A 4 -9.82 5.50 18.56
N PRO A 5 -10.47 6.06 17.51
CA PRO A 5 -10.48 7.51 17.25
C PRO A 5 -11.09 8.31 18.41
N ASN A 6 -12.05 7.75 19.13
CA ASN A 6 -12.73 8.42 20.24
C ASN A 6 -11.86 8.64 21.49
N GLN A 7 -10.68 8.02 21.53
CA GLN A 7 -9.72 8.14 22.62
C GLN A 7 -8.45 8.89 22.21
N MET A 8 -8.44 9.49 21.03
CA MET A 8 -7.27 10.13 20.45
C MET A 8 -7.28 11.64 20.66
N THR A 9 -6.08 12.16 20.90
CA THR A 9 -5.80 13.60 20.84
C THR A 9 -5.65 14.06 19.39
N ASP A 10 -5.83 15.36 19.14
CA ASP A 10 -5.62 15.97 17.82
C ASP A 10 -4.21 15.67 17.26
N ALA A 11 -3.19 15.65 18.13
CA ALA A 11 -1.81 15.31 17.75
C ALA A 11 -1.67 13.85 17.29
N GLU A 12 -2.45 12.93 17.86
CA GLU A 12 -2.46 11.53 17.44
C GLU A 12 -3.20 11.34 16.12
N LEU A 13 -4.28 12.10 15.89
CA LEU A 13 -4.98 12.13 14.60
C LEU A 13 -4.06 12.68 13.50
N GLU A 14 -3.37 13.80 13.76
CA GLU A 14 -2.39 14.38 12.82
C GLU A 14 -1.24 13.42 12.52
N SER A 15 -0.80 12.66 13.52
CA SER A 15 0.21 11.61 13.33
C SER A 15 -0.27 10.50 12.38
N TRP A 16 -1.55 10.11 12.48
CA TRP A 16 -2.15 9.15 11.56
C TRP A 16 -2.32 9.72 10.15
N ASP A 17 -2.71 10.98 9.99
CA ASP A 17 -2.73 11.64 8.67
C ASP A 17 -1.36 11.66 8.01
N SER A 18 -0.33 12.04 8.77
CA SER A 18 1.05 12.03 8.29
C SER A 18 1.49 10.63 7.88
N PHE A 19 1.13 9.62 8.69
CA PHE A 19 1.39 8.22 8.38
C PHE A 19 0.66 7.76 7.11
N ALA A 20 -0.64 8.02 6.99
CA ALA A 20 -1.46 7.66 5.83
C ALA A 20 -0.90 8.27 4.54
N SER A 21 -0.50 9.55 4.58
CA SER A 21 0.14 10.23 3.45
C SER A 21 1.44 9.55 3.01
N ARG A 22 2.31 9.18 3.97
CA ARG A 22 3.56 8.47 3.68
C ARG A 22 3.30 7.06 3.16
N PHE A 23 2.36 6.33 3.76
CA PHE A 23 1.96 5.00 3.32
C PHE A 23 1.47 5.02 1.88
N ALA A 24 0.55 5.93 1.55
CA ALA A 24 -0.01 6.11 0.22
C ALA A 24 1.08 6.45 -0.81
N ARG A 25 2.01 7.34 -0.46
CA ARG A 25 3.13 7.68 -1.36
C ARG A 25 4.06 6.49 -1.60
N THR A 26 4.40 5.75 -0.54
CA THR A 26 5.30 4.59 -0.66
C THR A 26 4.67 3.48 -1.48
N SER A 27 3.41 3.12 -1.20
CA SER A 27 2.70 2.08 -1.96
C SER A 27 2.51 2.48 -3.43
N ASP A 28 2.19 3.74 -3.70
CA ASP A 28 2.03 4.24 -5.07
C ASP A 28 3.35 4.19 -5.87
N ILE A 29 4.47 4.58 -5.26
CA ILE A 29 5.79 4.48 -5.91
C ILE A 29 6.12 3.01 -6.21
N PHE A 30 5.88 2.11 -5.27
CA PHE A 30 6.15 0.69 -5.48
C PHE A 30 5.32 0.12 -6.63
N LEU A 31 4.02 0.37 -6.65
CA LEU A 31 3.10 -0.15 -7.67
C LEU A 31 3.32 0.49 -9.06
N SER A 32 3.44 1.81 -9.11
CA SER A 32 3.52 2.55 -10.37
C SER A 32 4.89 2.53 -11.02
N LYS A 33 5.97 2.39 -10.23
CA LYS A 33 7.34 2.38 -10.73
C LYS A 33 7.96 0.99 -10.66
N TYR A 34 8.13 0.42 -9.47
CA TYR A 34 8.88 -0.83 -9.33
C TYR A 34 8.16 -2.01 -9.98
N ILE A 35 6.90 -2.28 -9.59
CA ILE A 35 6.14 -3.38 -10.18
C ILE A 35 5.96 -3.18 -11.69
N LYS A 36 5.68 -1.95 -12.12
CA LYS A 36 5.54 -1.65 -13.56
C LYS A 36 6.84 -1.91 -14.33
N ALA A 37 7.97 -1.46 -13.79
CA ALA A 37 9.28 -1.68 -14.40
C ALA A 37 9.61 -3.16 -14.49
N GLN A 38 9.38 -3.94 -13.43
CA GLN A 38 9.67 -5.37 -13.45
C GLN A 38 8.76 -6.14 -14.41
N VAL A 39 7.47 -5.79 -14.46
CA VAL A 39 6.54 -6.38 -15.44
C VAL A 39 6.97 -6.08 -16.88
N LEU A 40 7.40 -4.85 -17.18
CA LEU A 40 7.89 -4.48 -18.50
C LEU A 40 9.28 -5.07 -18.83
N ASN A 41 10.10 -5.34 -17.81
CA ASN A 41 11.37 -6.02 -17.98
C ASN A 41 11.17 -7.50 -18.35
N ASP A 42 10.19 -8.16 -17.71
CA ASP A 42 9.78 -9.53 -18.04
C ASP A 42 9.05 -9.61 -19.39
N ASP A 43 8.20 -8.64 -19.71
CA ASP A 43 7.51 -8.53 -21.01
C ASP A 43 7.40 -7.07 -21.48
N PRO A 44 8.31 -6.66 -22.38
CA PRO A 44 8.33 -5.31 -22.93
C PRO A 44 7.09 -4.93 -23.73
N ALA A 45 6.30 -5.90 -24.19
CA ALA A 45 5.08 -5.68 -24.96
C ALA A 45 3.81 -5.71 -24.08
N PHE A 46 3.95 -5.84 -22.76
CA PHE A 46 2.82 -5.90 -21.83
C PHE A 46 1.93 -4.65 -21.92
N ASP A 47 0.65 -4.85 -22.22
CA ASP A 47 -0.38 -3.82 -22.37
C ASP A 47 -1.59 -4.01 -21.44
N GLY A 48 -1.49 -4.95 -20.48
CA GLY A 48 -2.56 -5.28 -19.54
C GLY A 48 -2.90 -4.20 -18.52
N GLY A 49 -4.06 -4.34 -17.90
CA GLY A 49 -4.53 -3.42 -16.86
C GLY A 49 -3.78 -3.58 -15.54
N PHE A 50 -4.15 -2.77 -14.54
CA PHE A 50 -3.52 -2.82 -13.21
C PHE A 50 -3.63 -4.20 -12.54
N VAL A 51 -4.79 -4.87 -12.64
CA VAL A 51 -4.97 -6.21 -12.07
C VAL A 51 -4.10 -7.23 -12.79
N ASP A 52 -3.98 -7.15 -14.12
CA ASP A 52 -3.08 -8.01 -14.90
C ASP A 52 -1.62 -7.80 -14.51
N GLN A 53 -1.24 -6.54 -14.26
CA GLN A 53 0.09 -6.17 -13.79
C GLN A 53 0.39 -6.80 -12.42
N LEU A 54 -0.57 -6.78 -11.49
CA LEU A 54 -0.43 -7.45 -10.20
C LEU A 54 -0.38 -8.98 -10.33
N ASN A 55 -1.25 -9.58 -11.15
CA ASN A 55 -1.22 -11.02 -11.41
C ASN A 55 0.13 -11.47 -11.98
N ARG A 56 0.72 -10.65 -12.85
CA ARG A 56 2.05 -10.92 -13.39
C ARG A 56 3.13 -10.75 -12.33
N ALA A 57 3.06 -9.70 -11.51
CA ALA A 57 3.97 -9.50 -10.39
C ALA A 57 3.94 -10.66 -9.38
N GLU A 58 2.77 -11.24 -9.13
CA GLU A 58 2.62 -12.42 -8.27
C GLU A 58 3.30 -13.65 -8.89
N LYS A 59 3.11 -13.87 -10.20
CA LYS A 59 3.81 -14.94 -10.94
C LYS A 59 5.33 -14.77 -10.94
N LEU A 60 5.82 -13.53 -10.93
CA LEU A 60 7.24 -13.20 -10.82
C LEU A 60 7.77 -13.28 -9.39
N GLY A 61 6.92 -13.57 -8.39
CA GLY A 61 7.30 -13.64 -6.98
C GLY A 61 7.58 -12.28 -6.33
N LEU A 62 7.30 -11.17 -7.01
CA LEU A 62 7.50 -9.80 -6.50
C LEU A 62 6.50 -9.50 -5.37
N ILE A 63 5.30 -10.06 -5.49
CA ILE A 63 4.23 -9.99 -4.48
C ILE A 63 3.66 -11.38 -4.21
N GLU A 64 3.04 -11.55 -3.04
CA GLU A 64 2.52 -12.86 -2.60
C GLU A 64 1.01 -13.00 -2.77
N ASN A 65 0.28 -11.89 -2.84
CA ASN A 65 -1.18 -11.90 -2.92
C ASN A 65 -1.72 -10.65 -3.61
N VAL A 66 -2.29 -10.81 -4.80
CA VAL A 66 -2.89 -9.69 -5.58
C VAL A 66 -3.95 -8.92 -4.80
N ILE A 67 -4.83 -9.61 -4.07
CA ILE A 67 -5.94 -8.99 -3.33
C ILE A 67 -5.43 -8.02 -2.27
N GLN A 68 -4.36 -8.37 -1.56
CA GLN A 68 -3.75 -7.48 -0.57
C GLN A 68 -3.26 -6.18 -1.21
N TRP A 69 -2.66 -6.25 -2.40
CA TRP A 69 -2.17 -5.07 -3.11
C TRP A 69 -3.29 -4.22 -3.72
N MET A 70 -4.43 -4.83 -4.05
CA MET A 70 -5.65 -4.10 -4.38
C MET A 70 -6.17 -3.33 -3.17
N GLU A 71 -6.26 -3.95 -1.99
CA GLU A 71 -6.65 -3.26 -0.74
C GLU A 71 -5.69 -2.12 -0.39
N ILE A 72 -4.37 -2.32 -0.56
CA ILE A 72 -3.36 -1.27 -0.37
C ILE A 72 -3.59 -0.09 -1.32
N ARG A 73 -3.97 -0.35 -2.57
CA ARG A 73 -4.28 0.71 -3.54
C ARG A 73 -5.51 1.50 -3.14
N GLU A 74 -6.54 0.86 -2.59
CA GLU A 74 -7.73 1.57 -2.08
C GLU A 74 -7.39 2.48 -0.89
N LEU A 75 -6.45 2.05 -0.03
CA LEU A 75 -5.96 2.88 1.08
C LEU A 75 -5.19 4.13 0.62
N ARG A 76 -4.70 4.19 -0.63
CA ARG A 76 -4.05 5.40 -1.17
C ARG A 76 -5.03 6.57 -1.21
N THR A 77 -6.30 6.29 -1.47
CA THR A 77 -7.38 7.29 -1.53
C THR A 77 -8.02 7.55 -0.16
N ALA A 78 -7.61 6.82 0.89
CA ALA A 78 -8.13 7.03 2.21
C ALA A 78 -7.54 8.30 2.84
N THR A 79 -8.33 9.36 2.93
CA THR A 79 -8.01 10.60 3.66
C THR A 79 -8.70 10.57 5.01
N VAL A 80 -7.93 10.54 6.10
CA VAL A 80 -8.44 10.39 7.50
C VAL A 80 -9.53 11.43 7.81
N HIS A 81 -9.41 12.65 7.30
CA HIS A 81 -10.36 13.74 7.52
C HIS A 81 -11.75 13.57 6.86
N GLU A 82 -11.92 12.64 5.92
CA GLU A 82 -13.21 12.41 5.23
C GLU A 82 -14.03 11.25 5.84
N TYR A 83 -13.49 10.55 6.84
CA TYR A 83 -14.13 9.36 7.41
C TYR A 83 -14.85 9.65 8.72
N SER A 84 -15.95 8.92 8.93
CA SER A 84 -16.60 8.84 10.23
C SER A 84 -15.71 8.08 11.24
N ASP A 85 -15.90 8.32 12.55
CA ASP A 85 -15.11 7.64 13.60
C ASP A 85 -15.17 6.10 13.50
N GLN A 86 -16.29 5.54 13.01
CA GLN A 86 -16.45 4.09 12.80
C GLN A 86 -15.66 3.55 11.59
N ASP A 87 -15.41 4.38 10.60
CA ASP A 87 -14.63 4.02 9.41
C ASP A 87 -13.12 4.18 9.66
N LEU A 88 -12.74 5.12 10.54
CA LEU A 88 -11.36 5.36 10.93
C LEU A 88 -10.71 4.17 11.63
N GLU A 89 -11.41 3.52 12.58
CA GLU A 89 -10.87 2.32 13.27
C GLU A 89 -10.53 1.20 12.27
N LYS A 90 -11.42 0.95 11.30
CA LYS A 90 -11.18 -0.05 10.24
C LYS A 90 -10.00 0.31 9.34
N ILE A 91 -9.85 1.60 9.04
CA ILE A 91 -8.74 2.10 8.22
C ILE A 91 -7.41 1.95 8.96
N PHE A 92 -7.37 2.29 10.25
CA PHE A 92 -6.18 2.13 11.08
C PHE A 92 -5.76 0.66 11.20
N GLU A 93 -6.71 -0.25 11.36
CA GLU A 93 -6.45 -1.69 11.32
C GLU A 93 -5.86 -2.15 9.98
N LYS A 94 -6.43 -1.68 8.86
CA LYS A 94 -5.88 -1.98 7.53
C LYS A 94 -4.47 -1.43 7.35
N PHE A 95 -4.20 -0.19 7.77
CA PHE A 95 -2.86 0.37 7.75
C PHE A 95 -1.88 -0.48 8.56
N ARG A 96 -2.25 -0.87 9.78
CA ARG A 96 -1.43 -1.72 10.63
C ARG A 96 -1.16 -3.09 10.00
N LYS A 97 -2.18 -3.70 9.41
CA LYS A 97 -2.09 -5.00 8.72
C LYS A 97 -1.12 -4.96 7.53
N PHE A 98 -1.15 -3.89 6.73
CA PHE A 98 -0.37 -3.81 5.49
C PHE A 98 0.99 -3.12 5.62
N SER A 99 1.23 -2.37 6.70
CA SER A 99 2.52 -1.74 6.96
C SER A 99 3.73 -2.70 6.87
N PRO A 100 3.67 -3.93 7.43
CA PRO A 100 4.77 -4.88 7.32
C PRO A 100 5.16 -5.22 5.87
N LEU A 101 4.18 -5.28 4.95
CA LEU A 101 4.44 -5.56 3.53
C LEU A 101 5.25 -4.44 2.89
N LEU A 102 4.96 -3.18 3.22
CA LEU A 102 5.72 -2.04 2.72
C LEU A 102 7.13 -1.98 3.31
N PHE A 103 7.31 -2.35 4.59
CA PHE A 103 8.63 -2.39 5.23
C PHE A 103 9.51 -3.53 4.70
N ALA A 104 8.93 -4.61 4.17
CA ALA A 104 9.67 -5.70 3.55
C ALA A 104 10.18 -5.35 2.13
N LEU A 105 9.66 -4.30 1.49
CA LEU A 105 10.00 -3.94 0.11
C LEU A 105 11.50 -3.71 -0.15
N PRO A 106 12.25 -2.98 0.71
CA PRO A 106 13.67 -2.75 0.47
C PRO A 106 14.48 -4.05 0.38
N GLN A 107 14.08 -5.09 1.13
CA GLN A 107 14.73 -6.40 1.06
C GLN A 107 14.48 -7.06 -0.30
N LYS A 108 13.23 -7.00 -0.80
CA LYS A 108 12.88 -7.54 -2.12
C LYS A 108 13.59 -6.81 -3.27
N ILE A 109 13.76 -5.49 -3.16
CA ILE A 109 14.42 -4.67 -4.19
C ILE A 109 15.94 -4.94 -4.26
N ASN A 110 16.60 -5.15 -3.10
CA ASN A 110 18.06 -5.32 -3.05
C ASN A 110 18.56 -6.73 -3.39
N HIS A 111 17.67 -7.72 -3.50
CA HIS A 111 18.04 -9.08 -3.89
C HIS A 111 18.19 -9.28 -5.42
N GLU A 112 17.99 -8.22 -6.22
CA GLU A 112 18.06 -8.27 -7.70
C GLU A 112 19.27 -7.54 -8.31
N THR A 113 20.23 -7.08 -7.49
CA THR A 113 21.52 -6.51 -7.95
C THR A 113 22.70 -7.42 -7.69
#